data_AF-A0A357GS84-F1
#
_entry.id   AF-A0A357GS84-F1
#
_cell.length_a   1.000
_cell.length_b   1.000
_cell.length_c   1.000
_cell.angle_alpha   90.00
_cell.angle_beta   90.00
_cell.angle_gamma   90.00
#
_symmetry.space_group_name_H-M   'P 1'
#
loop_
_entity.id
_entity.type
_entity.pdbx_description
1 polymer ?
#
loop_
_entity_poly.entity_id
_entity_poly.type
_entity_poly.pdbx_seq_one_letter_code
_entity_poly.pdbx_strand_id
1 'polypeptide(L)'
;LYLNSDGTSVDKNIYTKDIIDEAYEHNIYKGFMSYMDNLANNDKTIKEWKAIPYDWRLPLQSTVDDGIRLEDGKIIDLLEEVQRLSENSNTGKVTIIGHSNGGLLGKVLIDRLKNIGKDNLVDKFIMVATPQVGTPKAVAGLLHGSGLSFSFLLNEKTGRGLAENMSSAYNLLPSEKYFDYVQTPIVEFEDDVKDIYDFKEIYGSKIDSKDELDEFLTGDEGKRSDPGFDDTDSPNVLSSSLLGKANDIHNTILDNWQAPENTEVIQIAGWGLDTIAGIKYDDCDIVFCPDKLSNLDRKLVFKKDGDKTVVVPSAIIMNDGEIYYVNIEKYNDGPTRDRDHASILEIPNLQEFIKNILNNKRDIPNYITKEKPAVTSEDESLRYRMHSPVAVHLRDENNNHTGLIENPNLDSDLVYYEENISNSYYMEFGETKYLGSPKDGNIKVELVGEDAGTFTFEIDELKGEEVDKNTTFKDVPVIKDMRASIDISENIGIMEIDWNNDKKIDAKIDVEKSNSTETVSVQLLKEIIKSSSINPILKNHFLNELKVAEKQIKKGKNKNAAKILEILEKQIEIFSDKKMFKKLRINKDEAESLIKIIETIRLNLIK
;
A
#
# COMPACT_ATOMS: atom_id res chain seq x y z
N LEU A 1 19.60 -8.51 8.63
CA LEU A 1 18.81 -7.66 7.69
C LEU A 1 19.09 -6.17 7.89
N TYR A 2 19.30 -5.69 9.12
CA TYR A 2 19.57 -4.27 9.39
C TYR A 2 20.91 -3.76 8.81
N LEU A 3 20.96 -2.44 8.64
CA LEU A 3 22.10 -1.67 8.15
C LEU A 3 22.49 -0.61 9.19
N ASN A 4 23.76 -0.21 9.18
CA ASN A 4 24.26 0.92 9.95
C ASN A 4 23.72 2.23 9.36
N SER A 5 23.81 3.31 10.14
CA SER A 5 23.38 4.67 9.74
C SER A 5 24.03 5.22 8.47
N ASP A 6 25.17 4.66 8.05
CA ASP A 6 25.86 5.01 6.81
C ASP A 6 25.41 4.19 5.58
N GLY A 7 24.48 3.26 5.78
CA GLY A 7 23.94 2.34 4.77
C GLY A 7 24.69 1.00 4.64
N THR A 8 25.75 0.78 5.43
CA THR A 8 26.53 -0.46 5.35
C THR A 8 25.86 -1.61 6.11
N SER A 9 26.05 -2.85 5.66
CA SER A 9 25.47 -4.01 6.35
C SER A 9 26.06 -4.19 7.75
N VAL A 10 25.19 -4.32 8.76
CA VAL A 10 25.58 -4.66 10.14
C VAL A 10 26.24 -6.04 10.15
N ASP A 11 25.62 -6.99 9.45
CA ASP A 11 26.20 -8.32 9.24
C ASP A 11 26.95 -8.37 7.92
N LYS A 12 28.28 -8.47 8.02
CA LYS A 12 29.19 -8.57 6.88
C LYS A 12 29.21 -9.96 6.25
N ASN A 13 28.49 -10.94 6.80
CA ASN A 13 28.41 -12.30 6.27
C ASN A 13 27.18 -12.52 5.39
N ILE A 14 26.34 -11.51 5.19
CA ILE A 14 25.23 -11.60 4.25
C ILE A 14 25.77 -11.86 2.84
N TYR A 15 25.10 -12.77 2.14
CA TYR A 15 25.43 -13.24 0.80
C TYR A 15 24.14 -13.44 0.01
N THR A 16 24.27 -13.60 -1.30
CA THR A 16 23.17 -13.93 -2.22
C THR A 16 23.25 -15.39 -2.68
N LYS A 17 22.09 -16.00 -2.96
CA LYS A 17 22.02 -17.34 -3.58
C LYS A 17 21.48 -17.23 -4.99
N ASP A 18 20.18 -16.97 -5.08
CA ASP A 18 19.42 -16.92 -6.32
C ASP A 18 18.45 -15.74 -6.29
N ILE A 19 17.87 -15.44 -7.45
CA ILE A 19 16.74 -14.50 -7.55
C ILE A 19 15.48 -15.15 -6.97
N ILE A 20 14.53 -14.34 -6.51
CA ILE A 20 13.29 -14.84 -5.88
C ILE A 20 12.41 -15.48 -6.95
N ASP A 21 12.22 -16.80 -6.90
CA ASP A 21 11.35 -17.52 -7.82
C ASP A 21 9.88 -17.36 -7.42
N GLU A 22 9.55 -17.74 -6.19
CA GLU A 22 8.23 -17.68 -5.58
C GLU A 22 8.32 -17.23 -4.12
N ALA A 23 7.33 -16.48 -3.67
CA ALA A 23 7.15 -16.11 -2.27
C ALA A 23 5.73 -16.50 -1.86
N TYR A 24 5.61 -17.42 -0.90
CA TYR A 24 4.33 -17.89 -0.35
C TYR A 24 3.33 -18.32 -1.44
N GLU A 25 3.78 -19.17 -2.37
CA GLU A 25 3.01 -19.64 -3.53
C GLU A 25 2.69 -18.55 -4.58
N HIS A 26 3.10 -17.29 -4.40
CA HIS A 26 3.06 -16.26 -5.44
C HIS A 26 4.32 -16.31 -6.30
N ASN A 27 4.18 -16.58 -7.59
CA ASN A 27 5.30 -16.53 -8.52
C ASN A 27 5.75 -15.08 -8.74
N ILE A 28 7.05 -14.83 -8.55
CA ILE A 28 7.67 -13.54 -8.83
C ILE A 28 8.46 -13.64 -10.15
N TYR A 29 9.40 -14.59 -10.24
CA TYR A 29 10.17 -14.86 -11.46
C TYR A 29 10.18 -16.33 -11.88
N LYS A 30 9.49 -17.23 -11.16
CA LYS A 30 9.52 -18.68 -11.42
C LYS A 30 9.20 -19.06 -12.87
N GLY A 31 8.11 -18.52 -13.41
CA GLY A 31 7.70 -18.73 -14.80
C GLY A 31 8.66 -18.04 -15.78
N PHE A 32 9.12 -16.83 -15.46
CA PHE A 32 10.08 -16.12 -16.31
C PHE A 32 11.43 -16.84 -16.41
N MET A 33 11.97 -17.37 -15.31
CA MET A 33 13.20 -18.17 -15.30
C MET A 33 13.05 -19.43 -16.16
N SER A 34 11.94 -20.14 -15.98
CA SER A 34 11.61 -21.33 -16.79
C SER A 34 11.48 -20.98 -18.27
N TYR A 35 10.95 -19.80 -18.59
CA TYR A 35 10.87 -19.28 -19.94
C TYR A 35 12.25 -19.00 -20.53
N MET A 36 13.12 -18.31 -19.80
CA MET A 36 14.50 -18.02 -20.21
C MET A 36 15.32 -19.30 -20.42
N ASP A 37 15.15 -20.30 -19.54
CA ASP A 37 15.73 -21.63 -19.72
C ASP A 37 15.25 -22.31 -21.00
N ASN A 38 13.97 -22.17 -21.34
CA ASN A 38 13.44 -22.70 -22.60
C ASN A 38 14.08 -21.99 -23.81
N LEU A 39 14.23 -20.67 -23.76
CA LEU A 39 14.87 -19.90 -24.82
C LEU A 39 16.32 -20.35 -25.09
N ALA A 40 17.07 -20.67 -24.04
CA ALA A 40 18.46 -21.12 -24.13
C ALA A 40 18.60 -22.61 -24.50
N ASN A 41 17.76 -23.47 -23.91
CA ASN A 41 17.95 -24.92 -23.98
C ASN A 41 17.16 -25.58 -25.11
N ASN A 42 15.94 -25.12 -25.39
CA ASN A 42 15.02 -25.77 -26.32
C ASN A 42 14.83 -24.98 -27.61
N ASP A 43 14.43 -23.71 -27.50
CA ASP A 43 14.16 -22.83 -28.64
C ASP A 43 15.46 -22.46 -29.38
N LYS A 44 16.55 -22.28 -28.63
CA LYS A 44 17.84 -21.75 -29.12
C LYS A 44 17.74 -20.33 -29.66
N THR A 45 16.75 -19.56 -29.20
CA THR A 45 16.65 -18.10 -29.45
C THR A 45 17.86 -17.37 -28.88
N ILE A 46 18.30 -17.74 -27.68
CA ILE A 46 19.53 -17.26 -27.05
C ILE A 46 20.47 -18.44 -26.80
N LYS A 47 21.76 -18.16 -26.64
CA LYS A 47 22.76 -19.20 -26.35
C LYS A 47 22.89 -19.51 -24.87
N GLU A 48 22.79 -18.48 -24.03
CA GLU A 48 22.91 -18.55 -22.57
C GLU A 48 22.16 -17.36 -21.97
N TRP A 49 21.69 -17.51 -20.74
CA TRP A 49 21.23 -16.41 -19.91
C TRP A 49 21.75 -16.60 -18.48
N LYS A 50 21.82 -15.52 -17.72
CA LYS A 50 22.27 -15.54 -16.33
C LYS A 50 21.39 -14.62 -15.47
N ALA A 51 20.79 -15.19 -14.43
CA ALA A 51 20.18 -14.40 -13.36
C ALA A 51 21.28 -13.71 -12.53
N ILE A 52 21.04 -12.45 -12.15
CA ILE A 52 21.94 -11.66 -11.32
C ILE A 52 21.26 -11.39 -9.97
N PRO A 53 21.41 -12.28 -8.98
CA PRO A 53 20.92 -12.00 -7.63
C PRO A 53 21.88 -11.05 -6.92
N TYR A 54 21.38 -9.94 -6.37
CA TYR A 54 22.22 -8.97 -5.67
C TYR A 54 21.61 -8.59 -4.31
N ASP A 55 22.43 -8.04 -3.41
CA ASP A 55 21.94 -7.52 -2.13
C ASP A 55 21.23 -6.19 -2.37
N TRP A 56 19.92 -6.29 -2.59
CA TRP A 56 19.05 -5.18 -2.93
C TRP A 56 18.94 -4.11 -1.85
N ARG A 57 19.56 -4.28 -0.67
CA ARG A 57 19.62 -3.29 0.41
C ARG A 57 20.76 -2.27 0.24
N LEU A 58 21.79 -2.65 -0.52
CA LEU A 58 23.03 -1.89 -0.66
C LEU A 58 22.95 -0.87 -1.82
N PRO A 59 23.86 0.12 -1.88
CA PRO A 59 23.93 1.07 -2.99
C PRO A 59 24.10 0.38 -4.35
N LEU A 60 23.43 0.90 -5.38
CA LEU A 60 23.49 0.36 -6.74
C LEU A 60 24.94 0.31 -7.27
N GLN A 61 25.74 1.35 -7.02
CA GLN A 61 27.15 1.40 -7.45
C GLN A 61 27.96 0.27 -6.82
N SER A 62 27.79 0.00 -5.51
CA SER A 62 28.54 -1.06 -4.83
C SER A 62 28.27 -2.44 -5.43
N THR A 63 27.04 -2.69 -5.89
CA THR A 63 26.70 -3.97 -6.55
C THR A 63 27.49 -4.16 -7.84
N VAL A 64 27.75 -3.10 -8.60
CA VAL A 64 28.51 -3.15 -9.85
C VAL A 64 30.01 -3.09 -9.60
N ASP A 65 30.45 -2.22 -8.70
CA ASP A 65 31.85 -1.87 -8.48
C ASP A 65 32.57 -2.89 -7.58
N ASP A 66 31.90 -3.42 -6.55
CA ASP A 66 32.49 -4.38 -5.61
C ASP A 66 32.13 -5.84 -5.95
N GLY A 67 31.12 -6.03 -6.80
CA GLY A 67 30.58 -7.33 -7.20
C GLY A 67 29.64 -7.96 -6.16
N ILE A 68 29.15 -9.15 -6.49
CA ILE A 68 28.10 -9.84 -5.73
C ILE A 68 28.68 -11.03 -4.98
N ARG A 69 28.56 -11.02 -3.65
CA ARG A 69 29.02 -12.13 -2.80
C ARG A 69 28.01 -13.27 -2.73
N LEU A 70 28.44 -14.46 -3.13
CA LEU A 70 27.67 -15.70 -3.06
C LEU A 70 27.88 -16.47 -1.74
N GLU A 71 27.02 -17.45 -1.47
CA GLU A 71 27.08 -18.33 -0.29
C GLU A 71 28.45 -19.02 -0.12
N ASP A 72 29.07 -19.46 -1.22
CA ASP A 72 30.36 -20.14 -1.20
C ASP A 72 31.56 -19.17 -1.07
N GLY A 73 31.29 -17.87 -0.91
CA GLY A 73 32.29 -16.81 -0.80
C GLY A 73 32.86 -16.32 -2.13
N LYS A 74 32.41 -16.86 -3.28
CA LYS A 74 32.76 -16.30 -4.59
C LYS A 74 32.13 -14.92 -4.76
N ILE A 75 32.80 -14.09 -5.55
CA ILE A 75 32.30 -12.79 -5.97
C ILE A 75 32.02 -12.85 -7.46
N ILE A 76 30.81 -12.50 -7.89
CA ILE A 76 30.49 -12.27 -9.30
C ILE A 76 30.88 -10.82 -9.61
N ASP A 77 31.89 -10.64 -10.46
CA ASP A 77 32.17 -9.36 -11.11
C ASP A 77 31.22 -9.19 -12.29
N LEU A 78 30.37 -8.16 -12.25
CA LEU A 78 29.33 -7.96 -13.27
C LEU A 78 29.90 -7.55 -14.62
N LEU A 79 31.02 -6.80 -14.65
CA LEU A 79 31.65 -6.38 -15.89
C LEU A 79 32.33 -7.56 -16.58
N GLU A 80 33.00 -8.42 -15.82
CA GLU A 80 33.57 -9.66 -16.33
C GLU A 80 32.48 -10.64 -16.79
N GLU A 81 31.37 -10.74 -16.06
CA GLU A 81 30.27 -11.64 -16.43
C GLU A 81 29.58 -11.19 -17.74
N VAL A 82 29.36 -9.87 -17.92
CA VAL A 82 28.89 -9.33 -19.21
C VAL A 82 29.85 -9.67 -20.33
N GLN A 83 31.16 -9.50 -20.11
CA GLN A 83 32.16 -9.86 -21.11
C GLN A 83 32.11 -11.36 -21.44
N ARG A 84 32.08 -12.24 -20.43
CA ARG A 84 32.01 -13.69 -20.61
C ARG A 84 30.77 -14.11 -21.41
N LEU A 85 29.61 -13.56 -21.07
CA LEU A 85 28.36 -13.83 -21.78
C LEU A 85 28.41 -13.32 -23.22
N SER A 86 29.02 -12.16 -23.46
CA SER A 86 29.19 -11.59 -24.80
C SER A 86 30.09 -12.48 -25.67
N GLU A 87 31.20 -12.99 -25.14
CA GLU A 87 32.14 -13.90 -25.81
C GLU A 87 31.48 -15.25 -26.14
N ASN A 88 30.55 -15.69 -25.30
CA ASN A 88 29.78 -16.90 -25.54
C ASN A 88 28.50 -16.66 -26.36
N SER A 89 28.16 -15.43 -26.74
CA SER A 89 26.94 -15.14 -27.51
C SER A 89 27.13 -15.39 -29.02
N ASN A 90 26.03 -15.49 -29.76
CA ASN A 90 26.08 -15.62 -31.23
C ASN A 90 26.42 -14.29 -31.94
N THR A 91 26.17 -13.16 -31.28
CA THR A 91 26.31 -11.80 -31.84
C THR A 91 27.56 -11.08 -31.34
N GLY A 92 28.28 -11.64 -30.37
CA GLY A 92 29.32 -10.94 -29.61
C GLY A 92 28.77 -9.90 -28.63
N LYS A 93 27.47 -9.93 -28.32
CA LYS A 93 26.77 -8.94 -27.48
C LYS A 93 25.77 -9.59 -26.52
N VAL A 94 25.36 -8.83 -25.50
CA VAL A 94 24.36 -9.22 -24.51
C VAL A 94 23.17 -8.26 -24.53
N THR A 95 21.98 -8.81 -24.26
CA THR A 95 20.80 -8.03 -23.90
C THR A 95 20.64 -8.03 -22.38
N ILE A 96 20.43 -6.86 -21.78
CA ILE A 96 20.15 -6.70 -20.35
C ILE A 96 18.64 -6.54 -20.17
N ILE A 97 18.06 -7.28 -19.23
CA ILE A 97 16.65 -7.16 -18.84
C ILE A 97 16.61 -6.76 -17.37
N GLY A 98 16.12 -5.56 -17.07
CA GLY A 98 15.97 -5.03 -15.72
C GLY A 98 14.50 -4.91 -15.34
N HIS A 99 14.11 -5.49 -14.20
CA HIS A 99 12.77 -5.34 -13.63
C HIS A 99 12.82 -4.46 -12.38
N SER A 100 11.89 -3.52 -12.22
CA SER A 100 11.80 -2.64 -11.05
C SER A 100 13.16 -1.98 -10.76
N ASN A 101 13.68 -2.03 -9.54
CA ASN A 101 15.01 -1.52 -9.16
C ASN A 101 16.17 -2.11 -10.02
N GLY A 102 16.00 -3.31 -10.59
CA GLY A 102 16.98 -3.91 -11.51
C GLY A 102 17.21 -3.09 -12.78
N GLY A 103 16.26 -2.26 -13.21
CA GLY A 103 16.47 -1.30 -14.30
C GLY A 103 17.39 -0.14 -13.90
N LEU A 104 17.34 0.32 -12.64
CA LEU A 104 18.30 1.32 -12.15
C LEU A 104 19.71 0.73 -12.07
N LEU A 105 19.84 -0.51 -11.57
CA LEU A 105 21.11 -1.24 -11.57
C LEU A 105 21.66 -1.42 -13.01
N GLY A 106 20.79 -1.73 -13.98
CA GLY A 106 21.15 -1.85 -15.39
C GLY A 106 21.76 -0.56 -15.96
N LYS A 107 21.19 0.61 -15.63
CA LYS A 107 21.77 1.92 -16.01
C LYS A 107 23.18 2.10 -15.47
N VAL A 108 23.40 1.79 -14.18
CA VAL A 108 24.72 1.87 -13.54
C VAL A 108 25.71 0.90 -14.20
N LEU A 109 25.30 -0.34 -14.47
CA LEU A 109 26.14 -1.34 -15.13
C LEU A 109 26.59 -0.87 -16.52
N ILE A 110 25.67 -0.36 -17.34
CA ILE A 110 25.99 0.13 -18.69
C ILE A 110 26.86 1.39 -18.63
N ASP A 111 26.64 2.29 -17.67
CA ASP A 111 27.53 3.43 -17.43
C ASP A 111 28.97 2.98 -17.11
N ARG A 112 29.14 1.96 -16.26
CA ARG A 112 30.46 1.39 -15.97
C ARG A 112 31.11 0.75 -17.19
N LEU A 113 30.36 0.00 -17.99
CA LEU A 113 30.84 -0.56 -19.25
C LEU A 113 31.31 0.55 -20.21
N LYS A 114 30.56 1.64 -20.32
CA LYS A 114 30.94 2.82 -21.13
C LYS A 114 32.24 3.45 -20.65
N ASN A 115 32.40 3.62 -19.33
CA ASN A 115 33.60 4.21 -18.74
C ASN A 115 34.87 3.39 -19.03
N ILE A 116 34.75 2.08 -19.28
CA ILE A 116 35.86 1.21 -19.67
C ILE A 116 35.90 0.88 -21.18
N GLY A 117 35.06 1.55 -21.99
CA GLY A 117 35.00 1.36 -23.45
C GLY A 117 34.47 -0.01 -23.90
N LYS A 118 33.59 -0.62 -23.09
CA LYS A 118 32.94 -1.93 -23.35
C LYS A 118 31.42 -1.84 -23.45
N ASP A 119 30.85 -0.65 -23.58
CA ASP A 119 29.41 -0.44 -23.79
C ASP A 119 28.90 -1.09 -25.10
N ASN A 120 29.78 -1.24 -26.09
CA ASN A 120 29.48 -1.94 -27.33
C ASN A 120 29.12 -3.43 -27.16
N LEU A 121 29.38 -4.01 -25.98
CA LEU A 121 28.98 -5.37 -25.62
C LEU A 121 27.47 -5.48 -25.38
N VAL A 122 26.76 -4.38 -25.15
CA VAL A 122 25.31 -4.38 -24.88
C VAL A 122 24.56 -4.00 -26.15
N ASP A 123 23.71 -4.90 -26.66
CA ASP A 123 22.89 -4.64 -27.84
C ASP A 123 21.52 -4.06 -27.51
N LYS A 124 20.90 -4.50 -26.41
CA LYS A 124 19.60 -4.02 -25.95
C LYS A 124 19.54 -3.89 -24.44
N PHE A 125 18.75 -2.94 -23.98
CA PHE A 125 18.38 -2.79 -22.59
C PHE A 125 16.85 -2.71 -22.47
N ILE A 126 16.25 -3.75 -21.88
CA ILE A 126 14.80 -3.87 -21.67
C ILE A 126 14.51 -3.55 -20.21
N MET A 127 13.87 -2.41 -19.97
CA MET A 127 13.43 -1.95 -18.66
C MET A 127 11.95 -2.27 -18.48
N VAL A 128 11.62 -3.14 -17.53
CA VAL A 128 10.25 -3.54 -17.21
C VAL A 128 9.87 -2.95 -15.86
N ALA A 129 8.77 -2.19 -15.82
CA ALA A 129 8.23 -1.59 -14.61
C ALA A 129 9.27 -0.86 -13.74
N THR A 130 10.28 -0.23 -14.37
CA THR A 130 11.38 0.40 -13.62
C THR A 130 10.94 1.79 -13.13
N PRO A 131 11.00 2.11 -11.82
CA PRO A 131 10.77 3.47 -11.32
C PRO A 131 11.98 4.35 -11.64
N GLN A 132 12.11 4.78 -12.90
CA GLN A 132 13.34 5.41 -13.38
C GLN A 132 13.69 6.71 -12.65
N VAL A 133 12.67 7.43 -12.19
CA VAL A 133 12.78 8.69 -11.43
C VAL A 133 12.08 8.59 -10.07
N GLY A 134 11.89 7.38 -9.56
CA GLY A 134 11.31 7.12 -8.23
C GLY A 134 9.80 6.87 -8.21
N THR A 135 9.25 6.61 -7.02
CA THR A 135 7.83 6.32 -6.78
C THR A 135 7.33 6.92 -5.46
N PRO A 136 6.10 7.49 -5.42
CA PRO A 136 5.47 7.96 -4.18
C PRO A 136 5.33 6.88 -3.10
N LYS A 137 5.24 5.60 -3.49
CA LYS A 137 5.17 4.48 -2.53
C LYS A 137 6.43 4.40 -1.64
N ALA A 138 7.59 4.80 -2.14
CA ALA A 138 8.83 4.85 -1.35
C ALA A 138 8.76 5.92 -0.24
N VAL A 139 8.08 7.05 -0.49
CA VAL A 139 7.86 8.12 0.48
C VAL A 139 7.01 7.61 1.64
N ALA A 140 5.89 6.95 1.34
CA ALA A 140 5.02 6.33 2.35
C ALA A 140 5.78 5.30 3.20
N GLY A 141 6.60 4.45 2.55
CA GLY A 141 7.38 3.43 3.25
C GLY A 141 8.50 3.98 4.13
N LEU A 142 9.21 5.01 3.70
CA LEU A 142 10.29 5.60 4.50
C LEU A 142 9.76 6.44 5.66
N LEU A 143 8.61 7.09 5.50
CA LEU A 143 8.00 7.93 6.55
C LEU A 143 7.23 7.13 7.59
N HIS A 144 6.43 6.14 7.16
CA HIS A 144 5.49 5.43 8.03
C HIS A 144 5.71 3.92 8.09
N GLY A 145 6.64 3.36 7.31
CA GLY A 145 6.91 1.92 7.30
C GLY A 145 5.97 1.08 6.44
N SER A 146 5.04 1.73 5.72
CA SER A 146 4.07 1.05 4.86
C SER A 146 4.64 0.60 3.51
N GLY A 147 4.19 -0.54 2.98
CA GLY A 147 4.42 -0.87 1.57
C GLY A 147 5.71 -1.67 1.25
N LEU A 148 6.50 -2.07 2.26
CA LEU A 148 7.44 -3.19 2.12
C LEU A 148 6.67 -4.51 2.19
N SER A 149 6.04 -4.89 1.07
CA SER A 149 5.22 -6.10 0.95
C SER A 149 5.75 -7.03 -0.14
N PHE A 150 5.85 -8.33 0.17
CA PHE A 150 6.14 -9.40 -0.77
C PHE A 150 5.10 -10.54 -0.60
N SER A 151 3.83 -10.26 -0.92
CA SER A 151 2.68 -11.15 -0.62
C SER A 151 2.43 -11.34 0.89
N PHE A 152 3.06 -10.51 1.71
CA PHE A 152 2.87 -10.40 3.16
C PHE A 152 3.25 -8.99 3.58
N LEU A 153 2.68 -8.51 4.66
CA LEU A 153 3.00 -7.21 5.25
C LEU A 153 3.98 -7.40 6.40
N LEU A 154 5.08 -6.66 6.36
CA LEU A 154 5.85 -6.37 7.58
C LEU A 154 5.02 -5.40 8.43
N ASN A 155 5.04 -5.59 9.75
CA ASN A 155 4.50 -4.56 10.64
C ASN A 155 5.25 -3.23 10.40
N GLU A 156 4.53 -2.11 10.49
CA GLU A 156 5.02 -0.79 10.06
C GLU A 156 6.35 -0.42 10.72
N LYS A 157 6.50 -0.62 12.04
CA LYS A 157 7.74 -0.29 12.76
C LYS A 157 8.95 -1.09 12.28
N THR A 158 8.77 -2.38 11.98
CA THR A 158 9.85 -3.23 11.45
C THR A 158 10.18 -2.85 10.01
N GLY A 159 9.15 -2.57 9.20
CA GLY A 159 9.32 -2.08 7.84
C GLY A 159 10.11 -0.77 7.82
N ARG A 160 9.71 0.21 8.63
CA ARG A 160 10.40 1.50 8.74
C ARG A 160 11.83 1.34 9.23
N GLY A 161 12.06 0.61 10.31
CA GLY A 161 13.41 0.40 10.85
C GLY A 161 14.34 -0.36 9.90
N LEU A 162 13.80 -1.17 8.99
CA LEU A 162 14.58 -1.74 7.89
C LEU A 162 14.92 -0.69 6.82
N ALA A 163 13.91 0.06 6.36
CA ALA A 163 14.05 1.03 5.28
C ALA A 163 14.92 2.24 5.65
N GLU A 164 14.90 2.65 6.91
CA GLU A 164 15.53 3.88 7.44
C GLU A 164 16.99 4.04 7.03
N ASN A 165 17.73 2.93 7.00
CA ASN A 165 19.15 2.91 6.65
C ASN A 165 19.44 2.19 5.33
N MET A 166 18.40 1.87 4.55
CA MET A 166 18.50 1.12 3.30
C MET A 166 18.77 2.04 2.12
N SER A 167 20.02 2.10 1.67
CA SER A 167 20.47 3.03 0.61
C SER A 167 19.62 2.95 -0.66
N SER A 168 19.23 1.73 -1.06
CA SER A 168 18.38 1.51 -2.23
C SER A 168 16.94 1.99 -2.05
N ALA A 169 16.40 2.04 -0.83
CA ALA A 169 15.08 2.62 -0.59
C ALA A 169 15.07 4.12 -0.91
N TYR A 170 16.18 4.83 -0.62
CA TYR A 170 16.35 6.23 -0.98
C TYR A 170 16.49 6.44 -2.49
N ASN A 171 17.07 5.48 -3.23
CA ASN A 171 17.12 5.52 -4.70
C ASN A 171 15.74 5.35 -5.37
N LEU A 172 14.70 5.00 -4.61
CA LEU A 172 13.34 4.89 -5.12
C LEU A 172 12.49 6.13 -4.78
N LEU A 173 13.03 7.10 -4.05
CA LEU A 173 12.35 8.37 -3.80
C LEU A 173 12.20 9.16 -5.11
N PRO A 174 11.10 9.92 -5.29
CA PRO A 174 10.95 10.86 -6.40
C PRO A 174 12.19 11.75 -6.56
N SER A 175 12.86 11.66 -7.71
CA SER A 175 14.02 12.50 -8.04
C SER A 175 13.59 13.89 -8.53
N GLU A 176 14.53 14.80 -8.78
CA GLU A 176 14.21 16.11 -9.37
C GLU A 176 13.42 15.97 -10.68
N LYS A 177 13.87 15.05 -11.53
CA LYS A 177 13.23 14.76 -12.81
C LYS A 177 11.84 14.16 -12.67
N TYR A 178 11.46 13.58 -11.53
CA TYR A 178 10.09 13.09 -11.31
C TYR A 178 9.04 14.19 -11.53
N PHE A 179 9.31 15.37 -10.99
CA PHE A 179 8.39 16.50 -10.98
C PHE A 179 8.22 17.15 -12.36
N ASP A 180 9.11 16.86 -13.30
CA ASP A 180 8.94 17.24 -14.71
C ASP A 180 7.84 16.43 -15.41
N TYR A 181 7.59 15.19 -14.97
CA TYR A 181 6.69 14.24 -15.63
C TYR A 181 5.41 13.95 -14.85
N VAL A 182 5.41 14.15 -13.53
CA VAL A 182 4.26 13.89 -12.66
C VAL A 182 3.82 15.17 -11.96
N GLN A 183 2.56 15.54 -12.19
CA GLN A 183 1.95 16.76 -11.65
C GLN A 183 1.15 16.52 -10.36
N THR A 184 0.94 15.26 -9.97
CA THR A 184 0.28 14.94 -8.70
C THR A 184 1.22 15.30 -7.56
N PRO A 185 0.77 16.07 -6.56
CA PRO A 185 1.58 16.31 -5.38
C PRO A 185 1.93 15.01 -4.66
N ILE A 186 3.14 14.93 -4.12
CA ILE A 186 3.60 13.78 -3.35
C ILE A 186 3.00 13.80 -1.95
N VAL A 187 2.86 15.00 -1.37
CA VAL A 187 2.22 15.21 -0.07
C VAL A 187 1.22 16.35 -0.18
N GLU A 188 0.07 16.20 0.46
CA GLU A 188 -0.92 17.27 0.66
C GLU A 188 -1.25 17.40 2.15
N PHE A 189 -1.55 18.62 2.60
CA PHE A 189 -1.92 18.91 3.99
C PHE A 189 -3.34 19.51 4.05
N GLU A 190 -4.20 18.96 4.91
CA GLU A 190 -5.49 19.58 5.24
C GLU A 190 -5.31 20.81 6.15
N ASP A 191 -6.33 21.67 6.22
CA ASP A 191 -6.25 22.97 6.93
C ASP A 191 -6.18 22.84 8.47
N ASP A 192 -6.69 21.75 9.02
CA ASP A 192 -6.74 21.43 10.45
C ASP A 192 -5.42 20.85 10.99
N VAL A 193 -4.58 20.29 10.13
CA VAL A 193 -3.25 19.77 10.53
C VAL A 193 -2.40 20.83 11.26
N LYS A 194 -2.62 22.12 10.99
CA LYS A 194 -1.94 23.24 11.67
C LYS A 194 -2.07 23.20 13.20
N ASP A 195 -3.14 22.57 13.72
CA ASP A 195 -3.37 22.47 15.15
C ASP A 195 -2.42 21.43 15.80
N ILE A 196 -1.94 20.45 15.01
CA ILE A 196 -0.86 19.51 15.38
C ILE A 196 0.53 20.10 15.12
N TYR A 197 0.79 20.49 13.87
CA TYR A 197 2.07 21.00 13.38
C TYR A 197 1.82 21.81 12.11
N ASP A 198 2.30 23.05 12.05
CA ASP A 198 2.01 23.94 10.93
C ASP A 198 2.87 23.61 9.69
N PHE A 199 2.59 22.44 9.08
CA PHE A 199 3.19 22.03 7.82
C PHE A 199 2.93 23.07 6.72
N LYS A 200 1.77 23.75 6.74
CA LYS A 200 1.43 24.74 5.71
C LYS A 200 2.26 26.00 5.80
N GLU A 201 2.62 26.44 7.00
CA GLU A 201 3.56 27.56 7.17
C GLU A 201 4.96 27.22 6.62
N ILE A 202 5.36 25.95 6.66
CA ILE A 202 6.70 25.51 6.25
C ILE A 202 6.76 25.16 4.76
N TYR A 203 5.85 24.33 4.26
CA TYR A 203 5.88 23.77 2.89
C TYR A 203 4.74 24.28 1.99
N GLY A 204 3.82 25.08 2.51
CA GLY A 204 2.57 25.37 1.82
C GLY A 204 1.57 24.22 1.88
N SER A 205 0.52 24.27 1.07
CA SER A 205 -0.59 23.28 1.14
C SER A 205 -0.23 21.91 0.57
N LYS A 206 0.88 21.80 -0.16
CA LYS A 206 1.29 20.59 -0.89
C LYS A 206 2.79 20.60 -1.14
N ILE A 207 3.36 19.42 -1.34
CA ILE A 207 4.74 19.19 -1.77
C ILE A 207 4.70 18.66 -3.20
N ASP A 208 5.14 19.49 -4.14
CA ASP A 208 5.18 19.17 -5.57
C ASP A 208 6.49 19.56 -6.25
N SER A 209 7.55 19.72 -5.45
CA SER A 209 8.92 19.89 -5.91
C SER A 209 9.91 19.04 -5.12
N LYS A 210 11.13 18.88 -5.67
CA LYS A 210 12.18 18.08 -5.05
C LYS A 210 12.76 18.71 -3.79
N ASP A 211 12.96 20.03 -3.81
CA ASP A 211 13.51 20.77 -2.68
C ASP A 211 12.57 20.68 -1.48
N GLU A 212 11.27 20.93 -1.68
CA GLU A 212 10.24 20.78 -0.65
C GLU A 212 10.17 19.35 -0.11
N LEU A 213 10.29 18.34 -0.99
CA LEU A 213 10.29 16.93 -0.58
C LEU A 213 11.52 16.62 0.29
N ASP A 214 12.70 17.10 -0.07
CA ASP A 214 13.92 16.84 0.72
C ASP A 214 13.91 17.54 2.07
N GLU A 215 13.45 18.78 2.12
CA GLU A 215 13.24 19.51 3.38
C GLU A 215 12.26 18.74 4.28
N PHE A 216 11.15 18.27 3.72
CA PHE A 216 10.16 17.48 4.45
C PHE A 216 10.72 16.16 4.95
N LEU A 217 11.39 15.39 4.10
CA LEU A 217 11.96 14.09 4.45
C LEU A 217 13.04 14.22 5.54
N THR A 218 13.82 15.30 5.56
CA THR A 218 14.92 15.51 6.52
C THR A 218 14.54 16.29 7.78
N GLY A 219 13.25 16.60 7.96
CA GLY A 219 12.74 17.19 9.21
C GLY A 219 13.10 18.67 9.41
N ASP A 220 13.14 19.44 8.33
CA ASP A 220 13.22 20.92 8.35
C ASP A 220 14.40 21.51 9.11
N GLU A 221 15.61 21.03 8.85
CA GLU A 221 16.80 21.51 9.57
C GLU A 221 16.67 21.31 11.11
N GLY A 222 15.91 20.30 11.53
CA GLY A 222 15.72 19.94 12.93
C GLY A 222 14.50 20.55 13.62
N LYS A 223 13.56 21.17 12.89
CA LYS A 223 12.27 21.59 13.50
C LYS A 223 11.38 20.38 13.83
N ARG A 224 11.44 19.32 13.01
CA ARG A 224 10.76 18.05 13.28
C ARG A 224 11.76 17.05 13.83
N SER A 225 11.49 16.55 15.04
CA SER A 225 12.34 15.54 15.68
C SER A 225 12.07 14.15 15.10
N ASP A 226 13.12 13.33 15.06
CA ASP A 226 13.03 11.91 14.75
C ASP A 226 12.07 11.19 15.72
N PRO A 227 11.01 10.51 15.23
CA PRO A 227 10.07 9.83 16.11
C PRO A 227 10.67 8.58 16.76
N GLY A 228 10.02 8.11 17.83
CA GLY A 228 10.39 6.83 18.45
C GLY A 228 10.13 5.66 17.50
N PHE A 229 10.86 4.55 17.68
CA PHE A 229 10.73 3.34 16.85
C PHE A 229 9.28 2.86 16.67
N ASP A 230 8.49 2.85 17.75
CA ASP A 230 7.10 2.41 17.75
C ASP A 230 6.08 3.49 17.27
N ASP A 231 6.50 4.75 17.08
CA ASP A 231 5.62 5.85 16.64
C ASP A 231 5.61 5.94 15.11
N THR A 232 4.78 5.14 14.44
CA THR A 232 4.63 5.10 12.98
C THR A 232 3.67 6.14 12.42
N ASP A 233 2.99 6.89 13.28
CA ASP A 233 2.06 7.95 12.90
C ASP A 233 2.79 9.25 12.61
N SER A 234 3.76 9.62 13.45
CA SER A 234 4.68 10.70 13.14
C SER A 234 5.48 10.36 11.86
N PRO A 235 5.58 11.28 10.87
CA PRO A 235 6.47 11.08 9.74
C PRO A 235 7.91 10.88 10.22
N ASN A 236 8.67 9.99 9.59
CA ASN A 236 10.07 9.75 9.93
C ASN A 236 10.98 10.94 9.59
N VAL A 237 12.17 11.04 10.20
CA VAL A 237 13.22 11.98 9.80
C VAL A 237 14.35 11.18 9.12
N LEU A 238 14.45 11.29 7.80
CA LEU A 238 15.37 10.50 7.00
C LEU A 238 16.82 11.01 7.13
N SER A 239 17.78 10.11 6.87
CA SER A 239 19.20 10.44 6.87
C SER A 239 19.55 11.36 5.70
N SER A 240 19.95 12.60 6.00
CA SER A 240 20.42 13.57 4.98
C SER A 240 21.63 13.05 4.19
N SER A 241 22.46 12.19 4.80
CA SER A 241 23.62 11.58 4.13
C SER A 241 23.19 10.56 3.09
N LEU A 242 22.24 9.67 3.42
CA LEU A 242 21.71 8.69 2.47
C LEU A 242 20.87 9.35 1.37
N LEU A 243 20.08 10.35 1.73
CA LEU A 243 19.33 11.17 0.77
C LEU A 243 20.25 11.91 -0.18
N GLY A 244 21.31 12.54 0.33
CA GLY A 244 22.34 13.18 -0.51
C GLY A 244 22.98 12.21 -1.49
N LYS A 245 23.37 11.00 -1.05
CA LYS A 245 23.90 9.96 -1.94
C LYS A 245 22.90 9.52 -3.01
N ALA A 246 21.61 9.44 -2.67
CA ALA A 246 20.56 9.09 -3.62
C ALA A 246 20.36 10.21 -4.66
N ASN A 247 20.32 11.47 -4.23
CA ASN A 247 20.27 12.61 -5.12
C ASN A 247 21.48 12.66 -6.05
N ASP A 248 22.69 12.42 -5.51
CA ASP A 248 23.92 12.41 -6.30
C ASP A 248 23.89 11.38 -7.42
N ILE A 249 23.45 10.14 -7.15
CA ILE A 249 23.38 9.12 -8.22
C ILE A 249 22.30 9.43 -9.26
N HIS A 250 21.16 9.98 -8.85
CA HIS A 250 20.13 10.43 -9.79
C HIS A 250 20.69 11.50 -10.72
N ASN A 251 21.31 12.54 -10.16
CA ASN A 251 21.83 13.67 -10.91
C ASN A 251 23.01 13.30 -11.81
N THR A 252 23.90 12.41 -11.34
CA THR A 252 25.14 12.09 -12.06
C THR A 252 25.01 10.93 -13.03
N ILE A 253 24.10 9.98 -12.79
CA ILE A 253 23.97 8.75 -13.59
C ILE A 253 22.54 8.52 -14.07
N LEU A 254 21.55 8.38 -13.17
CA LEU A 254 20.26 7.74 -13.53
C LEU A 254 19.32 8.61 -14.37
N ASP A 255 19.17 9.89 -14.00
CA ASP A 255 18.17 10.79 -14.59
C ASP A 255 18.66 11.37 -15.91
N ASN A 256 19.97 11.53 -16.02
CA ASN A 256 20.67 12.01 -17.22
C ASN A 256 21.23 10.87 -18.08
N TRP A 257 20.88 9.62 -17.76
CA TRP A 257 21.35 8.46 -18.49
C TRP A 257 20.93 8.52 -19.97
N GLN A 258 21.87 8.21 -20.86
CA GLN A 258 21.63 8.12 -22.30
C GLN A 258 22.12 6.78 -22.81
N ALA A 259 21.37 6.22 -23.75
CA ALA A 259 21.77 4.98 -24.41
C ALA A 259 23.11 5.13 -25.13
N PRO A 260 24.04 4.16 -25.00
CA PRO A 260 25.17 4.08 -25.91
C PRO A 260 24.73 3.98 -27.38
N GLU A 261 25.57 4.45 -28.33
CA GLU A 261 25.23 4.64 -29.76
C GLU A 261 24.66 3.38 -30.46
N ASN A 262 24.94 2.19 -29.93
CA ASN A 262 24.51 0.91 -30.50
C ASN A 262 23.68 0.04 -29.54
N THR A 263 23.14 0.65 -28.49
CA THR A 263 22.27 -0.03 -27.51
C THR A 263 20.83 0.44 -27.72
N GLU A 264 19.97 -0.50 -28.12
CA GLU A 264 18.54 -0.26 -28.22
C GLU A 264 17.90 -0.23 -26.82
N VAL A 265 17.07 0.76 -26.52
CA VAL A 265 16.36 0.86 -25.24
C VAL A 265 14.88 0.59 -25.43
N ILE A 266 14.33 -0.27 -24.57
CA ILE A 266 12.92 -0.63 -24.54
C ILE A 266 12.39 -0.40 -23.13
N GLN A 267 11.40 0.46 -23.00
CA GLN A 267 10.73 0.80 -21.74
C GLN A 267 9.34 0.17 -21.75
N ILE A 268 9.07 -0.69 -20.79
CA ILE A 268 7.80 -1.41 -20.65
C ILE A 268 7.17 -1.02 -19.32
N ALA A 269 6.10 -0.23 -19.36
CA ALA A 269 5.35 0.16 -18.17
C ALA A 269 4.17 -0.79 -17.94
N GLY A 270 3.88 -1.15 -16.68
CA GLY A 270 2.60 -1.74 -16.32
C GLY A 270 1.53 -0.66 -16.18
N TRP A 271 0.30 -0.97 -16.56
CA TRP A 271 -0.83 -0.05 -16.54
C TRP A 271 -2.12 -0.76 -16.10
N GLY A 272 -3.05 0.01 -15.54
CA GLY A 272 -4.43 -0.40 -15.25
C GLY A 272 -4.72 -0.67 -13.78
N LEU A 273 -3.71 -0.66 -12.91
CA LEU A 273 -3.91 -0.94 -11.48
C LEU A 273 -3.86 0.35 -10.64
N ASP A 274 -4.64 0.37 -9.56
CA ASP A 274 -4.60 1.44 -8.58
C ASP A 274 -3.22 1.56 -7.95
N THR A 275 -2.58 2.71 -8.20
CA THR A 275 -1.18 2.96 -7.87
C THR A 275 -1.08 4.19 -6.97
N ILE A 276 -0.31 4.08 -5.89
CA ILE A 276 -0.09 5.18 -4.94
C ILE A 276 0.59 6.35 -5.66
N ALA A 277 -0.07 7.49 -5.63
CA ALA A 277 0.36 8.75 -6.25
C ALA A 277 0.85 9.78 -5.22
N GLY A 278 0.47 9.65 -3.95
CA GLY A 278 0.85 10.56 -2.88
C GLY A 278 0.23 10.21 -1.53
N ILE A 279 0.50 11.05 -0.54
CA ILE A 279 -0.04 10.97 0.82
C ILE A 279 -0.76 12.27 1.11
N LYS A 280 -1.89 12.19 1.82
CA LYS A 280 -2.59 13.36 2.31
C LYS A 280 -2.72 13.29 3.82
N TYR A 281 -2.18 14.27 4.51
CA TYR A 281 -2.23 14.37 5.98
C TYR A 281 -3.44 15.19 6.43
N ASP A 282 -4.00 14.75 7.55
CA ASP A 282 -5.21 15.29 8.17
C ASP A 282 -5.03 15.32 9.69
N ASP A 283 -5.83 16.12 10.38
CA ASP A 283 -5.89 16.03 11.84
C ASP A 283 -6.61 14.73 12.25
N CYS A 284 -6.28 14.23 13.43
CA CYS A 284 -6.91 13.05 13.99
C CYS A 284 -8.42 13.29 14.15
N ASP A 285 -9.23 12.52 13.44
CA ASP A 285 -10.66 12.76 13.40
C ASP A 285 -11.38 12.37 14.72
N ILE A 286 -10.65 11.72 15.64
CA ILE A 286 -11.08 11.27 16.97
C ILE A 286 -11.10 12.44 17.96
N VAL A 287 -12.20 12.59 18.70
CA VAL A 287 -12.35 13.69 19.66
C VAL A 287 -11.44 13.49 20.89
N PHE A 288 -10.72 14.55 21.29
CA PHE A 288 -9.63 14.54 22.29
C PHE A 288 -8.41 13.70 21.88
N CYS A 289 -8.30 13.35 20.60
CA CYS A 289 -7.02 12.94 20.09
C CYS A 289 -6.00 14.05 20.37
N PRO A 290 -4.84 13.74 20.99
CA PRO A 290 -3.86 14.76 21.29
C PRO A 290 -3.38 15.40 19.99
N ASP A 291 -3.38 16.74 19.93
CA ASP A 291 -2.81 17.51 18.81
C ASP A 291 -1.28 17.35 18.79
N LYS A 292 -0.82 16.18 18.32
CA LYS A 292 0.57 15.74 18.31
C LYS A 292 0.83 14.92 17.07
N LEU A 293 2.07 14.96 16.58
CA LEU A 293 2.49 14.19 15.41
C LEU A 293 2.25 12.68 15.56
N SER A 294 2.34 12.15 16.78
CA SER A 294 2.05 10.74 17.11
C SER A 294 0.57 10.35 16.97
N ASN A 295 -0.25 11.26 16.46
CA ASN A 295 -1.68 11.11 16.23
C ASN A 295 -2.06 11.66 14.85
N LEU A 296 -1.09 12.00 14.00
CA LEU A 296 -1.33 12.54 12.67
C LEU A 296 -2.05 11.50 11.80
N ASP A 297 -3.25 11.84 11.34
CA ASP A 297 -3.98 10.99 10.42
C ASP A 297 -3.47 11.21 8.98
N ARG A 298 -3.63 10.19 8.15
CA ARG A 298 -3.03 10.12 6.83
C ARG A 298 -3.80 9.19 5.92
N LYS A 299 -3.96 9.62 4.66
CA LYS A 299 -4.58 8.82 3.62
C LYS A 299 -3.73 8.71 2.36
N LEU A 300 -3.83 7.56 1.70
CA LEU A 300 -3.18 7.34 0.41
C LEU A 300 -4.01 7.96 -0.72
N VAL A 301 -3.32 8.62 -1.64
CA VAL A 301 -3.90 9.10 -2.90
C VAL A 301 -3.58 8.06 -3.98
N PHE A 302 -4.59 7.61 -4.72
CA PHE A 302 -4.43 6.59 -5.77
C PHE A 302 -4.78 7.13 -7.15
N LYS A 303 -4.06 6.64 -8.16
CA LYS A 303 -4.38 6.83 -9.58
C LYS A 303 -4.37 5.49 -10.32
N LYS A 304 -5.29 5.33 -11.27
CA LYS A 304 -5.33 4.20 -12.21
C LYS A 304 -4.36 4.44 -13.37
N ASP A 305 -3.11 4.75 -13.04
CA ASP A 305 -2.05 5.08 -14.00
C ASP A 305 -0.72 4.45 -13.58
N GLY A 306 -0.73 3.14 -13.39
CA GLY A 306 0.45 2.38 -12.98
C GLY A 306 0.17 0.90 -12.79
N ASP A 307 1.10 0.26 -12.07
CA ASP A 307 1.16 -1.18 -11.87
C ASP A 307 1.02 -1.60 -10.40
N LYS A 308 0.42 -0.75 -9.55
CA LYS A 308 0.30 -0.85 -8.09
C LYS A 308 1.52 -0.34 -7.31
N THR A 309 2.65 -0.11 -7.97
CA THR A 309 3.88 0.40 -7.33
C THR A 309 4.47 1.60 -8.05
N VAL A 310 4.55 1.59 -9.37
CA VAL A 310 5.18 2.62 -10.19
C VAL A 310 4.12 3.28 -11.06
N VAL A 311 4.01 4.61 -10.94
CA VAL A 311 3.19 5.40 -11.85
C VAL A 311 3.82 5.41 -13.24
N VAL A 312 3.01 5.28 -14.28
CA VAL A 312 3.49 5.15 -15.66
C VAL A 312 4.50 6.22 -16.05
N PRO A 313 4.29 7.54 -15.81
CA PRO A 313 5.25 8.55 -16.24
C PRO A 313 6.67 8.36 -15.67
N SER A 314 6.81 7.76 -14.47
CA SER A 314 8.12 7.43 -13.90
C SER A 314 8.80 6.26 -14.62
N ALA A 315 8.03 5.37 -15.25
CA ALA A 315 8.55 4.20 -15.93
C ALA A 315 9.05 4.45 -17.37
N ILE A 316 8.71 5.58 -17.98
CA ILE A 316 8.91 5.83 -19.42
C ILE A 316 9.51 7.22 -19.74
N ILE A 317 10.53 7.64 -18.98
CA ILE A 317 11.12 8.98 -19.10
C ILE A 317 12.12 9.15 -20.26
N MET A 318 12.55 8.07 -20.92
CA MET A 318 13.57 8.14 -21.97
C MET A 318 12.94 8.43 -23.33
N ASN A 319 13.29 9.57 -23.93
CA ASN A 319 12.74 10.04 -25.20
C ASN A 319 13.27 9.25 -26.42
N ASP A 320 14.44 8.63 -26.31
CA ASP A 320 15.14 7.87 -27.34
C ASP A 320 14.87 6.35 -27.29
N GLY A 321 14.18 5.87 -26.25
CA GLY A 321 13.78 4.48 -26.11
C GLY A 321 12.40 4.19 -26.72
N GLU A 322 12.19 2.94 -27.17
CA GLU A 322 10.85 2.47 -27.52
C GLU A 322 9.99 2.33 -26.27
N ILE A 323 8.72 2.73 -26.34
CA ILE A 323 7.79 2.68 -25.21
C ILE A 323 6.68 1.67 -25.49
N TYR A 324 6.40 0.83 -24.50
CA TYR A 324 5.30 -0.12 -24.49
C TYR A 324 4.58 -0.12 -23.15
N TYR A 325 3.29 -0.45 -23.18
CA TYR A 325 2.43 -0.55 -22.01
C TYR A 325 1.83 -1.95 -21.95
N VAL A 326 1.95 -2.59 -20.80
CA VAL A 326 1.27 -3.85 -20.46
C VAL A 326 0.01 -3.48 -19.70
N ASN A 327 -1.15 -3.72 -20.31
CA ASN A 327 -2.43 -3.57 -19.65
C ASN A 327 -2.66 -4.78 -18.73
N ILE A 328 -2.25 -4.62 -17.46
CA ILE A 328 -2.30 -5.68 -16.46
C ILE A 328 -3.74 -5.96 -16.05
N GLU A 329 -4.55 -4.90 -15.92
CA GLU A 329 -5.97 -5.02 -15.58
C GLU A 329 -6.71 -5.96 -16.54
N LYS A 330 -6.59 -5.68 -17.85
CA LYS A 330 -7.23 -6.49 -18.88
C LYS A 330 -6.66 -7.92 -18.96
N TYR A 331 -5.39 -8.10 -18.58
CA TYR A 331 -4.82 -9.45 -18.48
C TYR A 331 -5.45 -10.24 -17.32
N ASN A 332 -5.66 -9.58 -16.19
CA ASN A 332 -6.26 -10.15 -14.98
C ASN A 332 -7.74 -10.51 -15.15
N ASP A 333 -8.47 -9.91 -16.10
CA ASP A 333 -9.85 -10.33 -16.45
C ASP A 333 -9.92 -11.77 -16.99
N GLY A 334 -8.78 -12.36 -17.36
CA GLY A 334 -8.68 -13.74 -17.81
C GLY A 334 -8.85 -14.76 -16.68
N PRO A 335 -8.98 -16.07 -17.00
CA PRO A 335 -9.06 -17.13 -16.00
C PRO A 335 -7.72 -17.45 -15.33
N THR A 336 -6.70 -16.64 -15.59
CA THR A 336 -5.35 -16.80 -15.07
C THR A 336 -5.22 -16.08 -13.74
N ARG A 337 -4.24 -16.47 -12.92
CA ARG A 337 -3.94 -15.74 -11.70
C ARG A 337 -3.50 -14.31 -12.03
N ASP A 338 -4.05 -13.37 -11.28
CA ASP A 338 -3.72 -11.97 -11.35
C ASP A 338 -2.22 -11.69 -11.23
N ARG A 339 -1.85 -10.56 -11.85
CA ARG A 339 -0.50 -10.02 -11.90
C ARG A 339 -0.52 -8.58 -11.47
N ASP A 340 0.63 -8.14 -11.01
CA ASP A 340 0.90 -6.79 -10.52
C ASP A 340 2.37 -6.42 -10.81
N HIS A 341 2.85 -5.30 -10.27
CA HIS A 341 4.25 -4.90 -10.37
C HIS A 341 5.23 -6.03 -10.09
N ALA A 342 5.09 -6.73 -8.95
CA ALA A 342 6.09 -7.72 -8.52
C ALA A 342 6.13 -8.94 -9.46
N SER A 343 4.98 -9.30 -10.04
CA SER A 343 4.79 -10.48 -10.87
C SER A 343 4.62 -10.18 -12.36
N ILE A 344 4.86 -8.95 -12.83
CA ILE A 344 4.59 -8.54 -14.23
C ILE A 344 5.32 -9.42 -15.27
N LEU A 345 6.52 -9.91 -14.95
CA LEU A 345 7.29 -10.81 -15.83
C LEU A 345 6.72 -12.23 -15.91
N GLU A 346 5.74 -12.58 -15.08
CA GLU A 346 4.99 -13.84 -15.16
C GLU A 346 3.83 -13.78 -16.17
N ILE A 347 3.60 -12.63 -16.82
CA ILE A 347 2.61 -12.48 -17.90
C ILE A 347 3.15 -13.16 -19.18
N PRO A 348 2.55 -14.25 -19.68
CA PRO A 348 3.06 -14.98 -20.83
C PRO A 348 3.14 -14.14 -22.11
N ASN A 349 2.21 -13.21 -22.30
CA ASN A 349 2.22 -12.28 -23.43
C ASN A 349 3.42 -11.32 -23.39
N LEU A 350 3.86 -10.89 -22.20
CA LEU A 350 5.06 -10.09 -22.04
C LEU A 350 6.32 -10.93 -22.29
N GLN A 351 6.34 -12.18 -21.83
CA GLN A 351 7.43 -13.12 -22.13
C GLN A 351 7.59 -13.34 -23.63
N GLU A 352 6.48 -13.56 -24.35
CA GLU A 352 6.47 -13.66 -25.82
C GLU A 352 6.97 -12.37 -26.47
N PHE A 353 6.56 -11.20 -25.96
CA PHE A 353 7.02 -9.92 -26.48
C PHE A 353 8.53 -9.72 -26.29
N ILE A 354 9.06 -10.06 -25.11
CA ILE A 354 10.50 -10.05 -24.84
C ILE A 354 11.23 -10.97 -25.82
N LYS A 355 10.73 -12.19 -26.07
CA LYS A 355 11.30 -13.08 -27.10
C LYS A 355 11.26 -12.45 -28.50
N ASN A 356 10.18 -11.74 -28.85
CA ASN A 356 10.09 -11.05 -30.14
C ASN A 356 11.17 -9.96 -30.23
N ILE A 357 11.37 -9.16 -29.19
CA ILE A 357 12.46 -8.16 -29.10
C ILE A 357 13.84 -8.81 -29.25
N LEU A 358 14.09 -9.92 -28.55
CA LEU A 358 15.36 -10.67 -28.64
C LEU A 358 15.63 -11.18 -30.06
N ASN A 359 14.58 -11.51 -30.82
CA ASN A 359 14.66 -11.92 -32.22
C ASN A 359 14.66 -10.73 -33.21
N ASN A 360 14.80 -9.49 -32.74
CA ASN A 360 14.70 -8.26 -33.53
C ASN A 360 13.36 -8.12 -34.27
N LYS A 361 12.29 -8.64 -33.68
CA LYS A 361 10.90 -8.47 -34.13
C LYS A 361 10.17 -7.50 -33.21
N ARG A 362 9.05 -6.97 -33.70
CA ARG A 362 8.13 -6.07 -32.99
C ARG A 362 6.69 -6.54 -33.10
N ASP A 363 6.48 -7.85 -33.24
CA ASP A 363 5.16 -8.44 -33.15
C ASP A 363 4.66 -8.23 -31.71
N ILE A 364 3.55 -7.51 -31.54
CA ILE A 364 3.00 -7.12 -30.25
C ILE A 364 1.88 -8.13 -29.88
N PRO A 365 2.07 -8.95 -28.83
CA PRO A 365 1.04 -9.86 -28.34
C PRO A 365 -0.14 -9.11 -27.68
N ASN A 366 -1.18 -9.86 -27.33
CA ASN A 366 -2.33 -9.31 -26.59
C ASN A 366 -1.89 -8.62 -25.30
N TYR A 367 -2.69 -7.63 -24.88
CA TYR A 367 -2.49 -6.80 -23.68
C TYR A 367 -1.30 -5.84 -23.72
N ILE A 368 -0.51 -5.83 -24.80
CA ILE A 368 0.61 -4.90 -24.97
C ILE A 368 0.26 -3.87 -26.03
N THR A 369 0.62 -2.60 -25.78
CA THR A 369 0.31 -1.47 -26.66
C THR A 369 1.48 -0.49 -26.75
N LYS A 370 1.53 0.31 -27.81
CA LYS A 370 2.50 1.41 -27.97
C LYS A 370 1.97 2.76 -27.48
N GLU A 371 0.67 2.92 -27.47
CA GLU A 371 -0.01 4.10 -26.96
C GLU A 371 -0.49 3.81 -25.54
N LYS A 372 -0.35 4.78 -24.63
CA LYS A 372 -0.83 4.60 -23.26
C LYS A 372 -2.34 4.34 -23.29
N PRO A 373 -2.85 3.26 -22.69
CA PRO A 373 -4.29 3.08 -22.57
C PRO A 373 -4.92 4.28 -21.84
N ALA A 374 -6.10 4.69 -22.28
CA ALA A 374 -6.82 5.81 -21.70
C ALA A 374 -7.74 5.32 -20.58
N VAL A 375 -7.77 6.04 -19.46
CA VAL A 375 -8.85 5.92 -18.47
C VAL A 375 -10.04 6.72 -18.97
N THR A 376 -11.21 6.10 -18.97
CA THR A 376 -12.47 6.65 -19.48
C THR A 376 -13.53 6.63 -18.40
N SER A 377 -14.63 7.37 -18.60
CA SER A 377 -15.77 7.32 -17.67
C SER A 377 -16.54 6.00 -17.67
N GLU A 378 -16.20 5.08 -18.59
CA GLU A 378 -16.77 3.72 -18.65
C GLU A 378 -16.03 2.77 -17.70
N ASP A 379 -14.84 3.14 -17.23
CA ASP A 379 -14.07 2.39 -16.25
C ASP A 379 -14.67 2.62 -14.86
N GLU A 380 -15.47 1.67 -14.37
CA GLU A 380 -16.08 1.75 -13.04
C GLU A 380 -15.34 0.88 -12.03
N SER A 381 -15.03 1.42 -10.86
CA SER A 381 -14.40 0.66 -9.77
C SER A 381 -14.90 1.10 -8.40
N LEU A 382 -14.60 0.28 -7.40
CA LEU A 382 -14.92 0.53 -6.00
C LEU A 382 -13.63 0.64 -5.20
N ARG A 383 -13.52 1.68 -4.38
CA ARG A 383 -12.48 1.81 -3.36
C ARG A 383 -13.10 1.82 -1.98
N TYR A 384 -12.51 1.05 -1.09
CA TYR A 384 -12.97 0.83 0.27
C TYR A 384 -11.93 1.37 1.24
N ARG A 385 -12.37 2.16 2.22
CA ARG A 385 -11.54 2.62 3.33
C ARG A 385 -12.20 2.21 4.63
N MET A 386 -11.53 1.35 5.38
CA MET A 386 -12.00 0.87 6.68
C MET A 386 -11.10 1.39 7.77
N HIS A 387 -11.67 2.22 8.64
CA HIS A 387 -11.04 2.67 9.86
C HIS A 387 -11.21 1.63 10.95
N SER A 388 -10.15 1.40 11.73
CA SER A 388 -10.11 0.40 12.81
C SER A 388 -11.17 0.66 13.90
N PRO A 389 -11.55 -0.32 14.75
CA PRO A 389 -10.97 -1.66 14.96
C PRO A 389 -11.78 -2.78 14.27
N VAL A 390 -11.93 -2.69 12.95
CA VAL A 390 -12.63 -3.69 12.12
C VAL A 390 -11.68 -4.24 11.07
N ALA A 391 -11.68 -5.57 10.91
CA ALA A 391 -11.15 -6.25 9.73
C ALA A 391 -12.24 -6.30 8.65
N VAL A 392 -11.81 -6.13 7.41
CA VAL A 392 -12.69 -6.05 6.24
C VAL A 392 -12.26 -7.09 5.21
N HIS A 393 -13.24 -7.77 4.65
CA HIS A 393 -13.07 -8.84 3.68
C HIS A 393 -14.04 -8.61 2.52
N LEU A 394 -13.56 -8.79 1.30
CA LEU A 394 -14.40 -8.79 0.10
C LEU A 394 -14.61 -10.23 -0.36
N ARG A 395 -15.81 -10.54 -0.87
CA ARG A 395 -16.12 -11.80 -1.55
C ARG A 395 -16.90 -11.55 -2.83
N ASP A 396 -16.52 -12.21 -3.92
CA ASP A 396 -17.29 -12.21 -5.15
C ASP A 396 -18.33 -13.35 -5.20
N GLU A 397 -19.08 -13.45 -6.29
CA GLU A 397 -20.10 -14.49 -6.51
C GLU A 397 -19.53 -15.93 -6.52
N ASN A 398 -18.24 -16.07 -6.84
CA ASN A 398 -17.53 -17.35 -6.86
C ASN A 398 -16.89 -17.67 -5.50
N ASN A 399 -17.11 -16.82 -4.49
CA ASN A 399 -16.51 -16.90 -3.16
C ASN A 399 -14.97 -16.76 -3.19
N ASN A 400 -14.42 -16.15 -4.24
CA ASN A 400 -13.06 -15.62 -4.19
C ASN A 400 -13.01 -14.51 -3.13
N HIS A 401 -11.86 -14.35 -2.49
CA HIS A 401 -11.72 -13.48 -1.33
C HIS A 401 -10.55 -12.52 -1.47
N THR A 402 -10.74 -11.30 -0.96
CA THR A 402 -9.69 -10.29 -0.82
C THR A 402 -9.71 -9.73 0.59
N GLY A 403 -8.57 -9.78 1.27
CA GLY A 403 -8.45 -9.38 2.68
C GLY A 403 -7.43 -10.22 3.44
N LEU A 404 -7.32 -9.98 4.75
CA LEU A 404 -6.42 -10.73 5.62
C LEU A 404 -6.77 -12.21 5.67
N ILE A 405 -5.75 -13.06 5.77
CA ILE A 405 -5.87 -14.50 5.98
C ILE A 405 -5.17 -14.92 7.26
N GLU A 406 -5.51 -16.10 7.76
CA GLU A 406 -4.83 -16.68 8.92
C GLU A 406 -3.35 -16.90 8.60
N ASN A 407 -2.46 -16.55 9.53
CA ASN A 407 -1.03 -16.65 9.32
C ASN A 407 -0.63 -18.13 9.11
N PRO A 408 -0.13 -18.52 7.92
CA PRO A 408 0.25 -19.89 7.62
C PRO A 408 1.50 -20.34 8.40
N ASN A 409 2.27 -19.39 8.94
CA ASN A 409 3.43 -19.64 9.79
C ASN A 409 3.26 -19.03 11.18
N LEU A 410 2.75 -19.83 12.11
CA LEU A 410 2.47 -19.42 13.50
C LEU A 410 3.70 -18.92 14.28
N ASP A 411 4.92 -19.21 13.83
CA ASP A 411 6.16 -18.74 14.44
C ASP A 411 6.63 -17.39 13.87
N SER A 412 5.87 -16.79 12.94
CA SER A 412 6.19 -15.52 12.29
C SER A 412 5.24 -14.42 12.72
N ASP A 413 5.74 -13.18 12.82
CA ASP A 413 4.96 -11.96 13.06
C ASP A 413 4.48 -11.28 11.77
N LEU A 414 4.65 -11.95 10.62
CA LEU A 414 4.17 -11.46 9.33
C LEU A 414 2.64 -11.53 9.26
N VAL A 415 2.06 -10.49 8.66
CA VAL A 415 0.63 -10.42 8.39
C VAL A 415 0.40 -10.84 6.93
N TYR A 416 -0.55 -11.74 6.72
CA TYR A 416 -0.83 -12.31 5.41
C TYR A 416 -2.19 -11.87 4.91
N TYR A 417 -2.29 -11.71 3.60
CA TYR A 417 -3.52 -11.37 2.90
C TYR A 417 -3.55 -12.09 1.55
N GLU A 418 -4.73 -12.15 0.96
CA GLU A 418 -4.91 -12.61 -0.41
C GLU A 418 -5.77 -11.62 -1.21
N GLU A 419 -5.66 -11.71 -2.54
CA GLU A 419 -6.32 -10.84 -3.52
C GLU A 419 -6.89 -11.72 -4.64
N ASN A 420 -7.76 -12.67 -4.29
CA ASN A 420 -8.24 -13.68 -5.24
C ASN A 420 -9.42 -13.18 -6.08
N ILE A 421 -10.01 -12.04 -5.75
CA ILE A 421 -10.97 -11.36 -6.63
C ILE A 421 -10.16 -10.64 -7.72
N SER A 422 -10.51 -10.87 -8.99
CA SER A 422 -9.79 -10.27 -10.12
C SER A 422 -9.74 -8.75 -10.01
N ASN A 423 -8.56 -8.18 -10.24
CA ASN A 423 -8.23 -6.75 -10.15
C ASN A 423 -8.52 -6.10 -8.79
N SER A 424 -8.64 -6.90 -7.73
CA SER A 424 -8.77 -6.40 -6.38
C SER A 424 -7.42 -6.13 -5.72
N TYR A 425 -7.42 -5.39 -4.63
CA TYR A 425 -6.23 -5.21 -3.80
C TYR A 425 -6.56 -5.10 -2.31
N TYR A 426 -5.55 -5.34 -1.48
CA TYR A 426 -5.54 -5.08 -0.04
C TYR A 426 -4.23 -4.37 0.37
N MET A 427 -4.34 -3.34 1.20
CA MET A 427 -3.17 -2.72 1.85
C MET A 427 -3.55 -1.99 3.14
N GLU A 428 -2.55 -1.71 3.97
CA GLU A 428 -2.70 -0.97 5.22
C GLU A 428 -1.78 0.26 5.22
N PHE A 429 -2.29 1.36 5.77
CA PHE A 429 -1.53 2.59 5.98
C PHE A 429 -2.05 3.27 7.24
N GLY A 430 -1.24 3.22 8.30
CA GLY A 430 -1.69 3.55 9.66
C GLY A 430 -2.80 2.62 10.11
N GLU A 431 -3.83 3.19 10.73
CA GLU A 431 -4.99 2.42 11.18
C GLU A 431 -6.00 2.09 10.07
N THR A 432 -5.81 2.65 8.88
CA THR A 432 -6.73 2.51 7.74
C THR A 432 -6.37 1.31 6.88
N LYS A 433 -7.37 0.48 6.61
CA LYS A 433 -7.31 -0.63 5.66
C LYS A 433 -7.91 -0.16 4.33
N TYR A 434 -7.16 -0.31 3.26
CA TYR A 434 -7.56 0.04 1.90
C TYR A 434 -7.78 -1.21 1.08
N LEU A 435 -8.93 -1.27 0.42
CA LEU A 435 -9.25 -2.31 -0.54
C LEU A 435 -9.80 -1.67 -1.80
N GLY A 436 -9.77 -2.40 -2.90
CA GLY A 436 -10.50 -2.03 -4.10
C GLY A 436 -10.91 -3.26 -4.87
N SER A 437 -11.89 -3.07 -5.74
CA SER A 437 -12.36 -4.08 -6.69
C SER A 437 -12.96 -3.41 -7.93
N PRO A 438 -13.08 -4.14 -9.04
CA PRO A 438 -14.00 -3.76 -10.11
C PRO A 438 -15.43 -3.59 -9.56
N LYS A 439 -16.24 -2.76 -10.22
CA LYS A 439 -17.66 -2.59 -9.86
C LYS A 439 -18.56 -3.65 -10.51
N ASP A 440 -18.02 -4.34 -11.50
CA ASP A 440 -18.65 -5.36 -12.29
C ASP A 440 -18.84 -6.66 -11.49
N GLY A 441 -20.10 -6.98 -11.23
CA GLY A 441 -20.52 -8.16 -10.47
C GLY A 441 -21.08 -7.81 -9.10
N ASN A 442 -21.40 -8.85 -8.32
CA ASN A 442 -21.84 -8.68 -6.95
C ASN A 442 -20.67 -8.90 -6.00
N ILE A 443 -20.36 -7.89 -5.19
CA ILE A 443 -19.34 -7.94 -4.14
C ILE A 443 -20.03 -7.93 -2.78
N LYS A 444 -19.74 -8.93 -1.97
CA LYS A 444 -20.12 -8.97 -0.57
C LYS A 444 -18.97 -8.47 0.29
N VAL A 445 -19.19 -7.37 0.99
CA VAL A 445 -18.28 -6.87 2.03
C VAL A 445 -18.65 -7.54 3.34
N GLU A 446 -17.68 -8.16 4.01
CA GLU A 446 -17.81 -8.77 5.32
C GLU A 446 -16.90 -8.05 6.32
N LEU A 447 -17.49 -7.64 7.45
CA LEU A 447 -16.80 -6.89 8.50
C LEU A 447 -16.74 -7.74 9.77
N VAL A 448 -15.57 -7.72 10.41
CA VAL A 448 -15.26 -8.49 11.61
C VAL A 448 -14.74 -7.52 12.67
N GLY A 449 -15.47 -7.37 13.78
CA GLY A 449 -15.02 -6.54 14.91
C GLY A 449 -13.81 -7.16 15.61
N GLU A 450 -12.73 -6.40 15.75
CA GLU A 450 -11.48 -6.84 16.38
C GLU A 450 -11.39 -6.40 17.85
N ASP A 451 -11.95 -5.23 18.16
CA ASP A 451 -12.03 -4.66 19.51
C ASP A 451 -13.33 -3.84 19.69
N ALA A 452 -13.59 -3.40 20.93
CA ALA A 452 -14.68 -2.47 21.22
C ALA A 452 -14.35 -1.03 20.79
N GLY A 453 -15.33 -0.29 20.30
CA GLY A 453 -15.17 1.12 19.92
C GLY A 453 -16.21 1.54 18.87
N THR A 454 -15.82 2.42 17.97
CA THR A 454 -16.57 2.72 16.75
C THR A 454 -15.66 2.59 15.54
N PHE A 455 -16.21 2.24 14.39
CA PHE A 455 -15.50 2.28 13.11
C PHE A 455 -16.18 3.23 12.14
N THR A 456 -15.43 3.65 11.13
CA THR A 456 -15.93 4.35 9.96
C THR A 456 -15.61 3.53 8.72
N PHE A 457 -16.60 3.31 7.86
CA PHE A 457 -16.43 2.61 6.59
C PHE A 457 -16.85 3.50 5.43
N GLU A 458 -15.94 3.76 4.51
CA GLU A 458 -16.17 4.58 3.33
C GLU A 458 -16.05 3.73 2.06
N ILE A 459 -16.97 3.97 1.13
CA ILE A 459 -17.02 3.33 -0.18
C ILE A 459 -17.08 4.45 -1.22
N ASP A 460 -16.04 4.56 -2.04
CA ASP A 460 -16.01 5.44 -3.20
C ASP A 460 -16.34 4.61 -4.45
N GLU A 461 -17.39 5.02 -5.18
CA GLU A 461 -17.72 4.53 -6.52
C GLU A 461 -17.06 5.47 -7.54
N LEU A 462 -16.10 4.95 -8.30
CA LEU A 462 -15.35 5.72 -9.28
C LEU A 462 -15.89 5.52 -10.70
N LYS A 463 -15.80 6.58 -11.50
CA LYS A 463 -15.95 6.57 -12.97
C LYS A 463 -14.74 7.22 -13.59
N GLY A 464 -13.87 6.41 -14.18
CA GLY A 464 -12.55 6.84 -14.61
C GLY A 464 -11.68 7.22 -13.43
N GLU A 465 -11.19 8.46 -13.39
CA GLU A 465 -10.35 8.96 -12.30
C GLU A 465 -11.13 9.72 -11.22
N GLU A 466 -12.42 9.95 -11.42
CA GLU A 466 -13.24 10.79 -10.54
C GLU A 466 -14.13 9.95 -9.62
N VAL A 467 -14.38 10.44 -8.42
CA VAL A 467 -15.35 9.86 -7.49
C VAL A 467 -16.75 10.31 -7.91
N ASP A 468 -17.58 9.37 -8.37
CA ASP A 468 -18.97 9.63 -8.79
C ASP A 468 -19.92 9.68 -7.58
N LYS A 469 -19.75 8.74 -6.64
CA LYS A 469 -20.54 8.66 -5.41
C LYS A 469 -19.66 8.19 -4.25
N ASN A 470 -19.81 8.83 -3.09
CA ASN A 470 -19.24 8.35 -1.83
C ASN A 470 -20.37 7.90 -0.90
N THR A 471 -20.19 6.78 -0.25
CA THR A 471 -21.04 6.28 0.83
C THR A 471 -20.23 6.08 2.09
N THR A 472 -20.65 6.70 3.19
CA THR A 472 -19.93 6.65 4.48
C THR A 472 -20.84 6.11 5.60
N PHE A 473 -20.40 5.05 6.26
CA PHE A 473 -20.94 4.55 7.52
C PHE A 473 -20.04 5.04 8.66
N LYS A 474 -20.35 6.22 9.21
CA LYS A 474 -19.53 6.87 10.23
C LYS A 474 -19.96 6.49 11.64
N ASP A 475 -18.99 6.36 12.54
CA ASP A 475 -19.17 6.13 13.98
C ASP A 475 -20.10 4.95 14.31
N VAL A 476 -19.96 3.85 13.56
CA VAL A 476 -20.74 2.63 13.78
C VAL A 476 -20.13 1.91 14.99
N PRO A 477 -20.89 1.66 16.06
CA PRO A 477 -20.39 0.91 17.21
C PRO A 477 -19.84 -0.45 16.80
N VAL A 478 -18.83 -0.95 17.51
CA VAL A 478 -18.27 -2.28 17.29
C VAL A 478 -17.84 -2.89 18.62
N ILE A 479 -17.96 -4.21 18.68
CA ILE A 479 -17.37 -5.06 19.73
C ILE A 479 -16.61 -6.18 19.04
N LYS A 480 -15.66 -6.77 19.78
CA LYS A 480 -14.97 -7.96 19.33
C LYS A 480 -15.95 -9.06 18.92
N ASP A 481 -15.64 -9.73 17.81
CA ASP A 481 -16.42 -10.81 17.20
C ASP A 481 -17.76 -10.41 16.56
N MET A 482 -18.10 -9.10 16.55
CA MET A 482 -19.21 -8.60 15.74
C MET A 482 -19.02 -8.98 14.26
N ARG A 483 -20.14 -9.25 13.58
CA ARG A 483 -20.18 -9.50 12.14
C ARG A 483 -21.10 -8.49 11.47
N ALA A 484 -20.61 -7.83 10.43
CA ALA A 484 -21.45 -7.05 9.52
C ALA A 484 -21.29 -7.54 8.09
N SER A 485 -22.32 -7.34 7.27
CA SER A 485 -22.20 -7.54 5.84
C SER A 485 -22.96 -6.51 5.02
N ILE A 486 -22.43 -6.17 3.85
CA ILE A 486 -23.06 -5.33 2.84
C ILE A 486 -22.93 -6.04 1.50
N ASP A 487 -24.04 -6.20 0.78
CA ASP A 487 -24.02 -6.63 -0.61
C ASP A 487 -23.96 -5.39 -1.52
N ILE A 488 -23.00 -5.36 -2.43
CA ILE A 488 -22.81 -4.31 -3.43
C ILE A 488 -23.03 -4.92 -4.80
N SER A 489 -23.94 -4.32 -5.55
CA SER A 489 -24.31 -4.73 -6.91
C SER A 489 -24.37 -3.47 -7.78
N GLU A 490 -25.49 -3.18 -8.46
CA GLU A 490 -25.72 -1.89 -9.10
C GLU A 490 -25.72 -0.72 -8.10
N ASN A 491 -26.10 -0.99 -6.85
CA ASN A 491 -26.10 -0.02 -5.75
C ASN A 491 -25.49 -0.64 -4.49
N ILE A 492 -25.02 0.22 -3.59
CA ILE A 492 -24.59 -0.17 -2.25
C ILE A 492 -25.82 -0.58 -1.44
N GLY A 493 -25.80 -1.80 -0.92
CA GLY A 493 -26.89 -2.36 -0.12
C GLY A 493 -26.97 -1.82 1.31
N ILE A 494 -27.83 -2.46 2.09
CA ILE A 494 -28.03 -2.16 3.51
C ILE A 494 -26.97 -2.91 4.31
N MET A 495 -26.31 -2.25 5.26
CA MET A 495 -25.42 -2.95 6.20
C MET A 495 -26.26 -3.74 7.20
N GLU A 496 -26.09 -5.05 7.23
CA GLU A 496 -26.70 -5.95 8.21
C GLU A 496 -25.69 -6.30 9.30
N ILE A 497 -26.09 -6.23 10.57
CA ILE A 497 -25.19 -6.41 11.72
C ILE A 497 -25.72 -7.51 12.64
N ASP A 498 -24.82 -8.43 13.00
CA ASP A 498 -24.94 -9.43 14.06
C ASP A 498 -23.91 -9.10 15.16
N TRP A 499 -24.39 -8.64 16.32
CA TRP A 499 -23.50 -8.15 17.39
C TRP A 499 -22.86 -9.28 18.18
N ASN A 500 -23.57 -10.39 18.38
CA ASN A 500 -23.18 -11.47 19.27
C ASN A 500 -22.75 -12.75 18.54
N ASN A 501 -22.66 -12.68 17.20
CA ASN A 501 -22.29 -13.77 16.32
C ASN A 501 -23.20 -15.00 16.49
N ASP A 502 -24.51 -14.78 16.73
CA ASP A 502 -25.52 -15.83 16.86
C ASP A 502 -26.21 -16.20 15.52
N LYS A 503 -25.74 -15.59 14.43
CA LYS A 503 -26.24 -15.70 13.05
C LYS A 503 -27.62 -15.08 12.85
N LYS A 504 -28.05 -14.19 13.74
CA LYS A 504 -29.26 -13.39 13.54
C LYS A 504 -28.88 -11.93 13.39
N ILE A 505 -29.56 -11.28 12.44
CA ILE A 505 -29.40 -9.86 12.23
C ILE A 505 -30.10 -9.09 13.35
N ASP A 506 -29.32 -8.36 14.12
CA ASP A 506 -29.76 -7.51 15.22
C ASP A 506 -30.10 -6.09 14.74
N ALA A 507 -29.36 -5.57 13.75
CA ALA A 507 -29.52 -4.22 13.25
C ALA A 507 -29.32 -4.13 11.73
N LYS A 508 -29.89 -3.08 11.14
CA LYS A 508 -29.74 -2.74 9.73
C LYS A 508 -29.49 -1.25 9.58
N ILE A 509 -28.51 -0.86 8.77
CA ILE A 509 -28.19 0.54 8.47
C ILE A 509 -28.43 0.79 6.98
N ASP A 510 -29.39 1.66 6.70
CA ASP A 510 -29.67 2.20 5.36
C ASP A 510 -29.28 3.68 5.38
N VAL A 511 -28.09 3.96 4.84
CA VAL A 511 -27.49 5.30 4.82
C VAL A 511 -28.32 6.29 4.02
N GLU A 512 -29.00 5.87 2.95
CA GLU A 512 -29.84 6.75 2.12
C GLU A 512 -31.12 7.18 2.86
N LYS A 513 -31.57 6.42 3.86
CA LYS A 513 -32.77 6.72 4.67
C LYS A 513 -32.45 7.27 6.07
N SER A 514 -31.19 7.42 6.42
CA SER A 514 -30.77 7.77 7.78
C SER A 514 -30.89 9.28 8.06
N ASN A 515 -31.49 9.63 9.21
CA ASN A 515 -31.82 11.03 9.56
C ASN A 515 -30.64 11.85 10.16
N SER A 516 -29.50 11.20 10.44
CA SER A 516 -28.20 11.76 10.88
C SER A 516 -27.34 10.64 11.48
N THR A 517 -26.01 10.70 11.30
CA THR A 517 -25.04 9.72 11.81
C THR A 517 -25.15 9.54 13.32
N GLU A 518 -25.24 10.63 14.08
CA GLU A 518 -25.25 10.60 15.55
C GLU A 518 -26.51 9.92 16.11
N THR A 519 -27.65 10.10 15.41
CA THR A 519 -28.89 9.41 15.74
C THR A 519 -28.75 7.91 15.50
N VAL A 520 -28.08 7.51 14.42
CA VAL A 520 -27.83 6.11 14.07
C VAL A 520 -26.91 5.45 15.12
N SER A 521 -25.80 6.07 15.52
CA SER A 521 -24.88 5.50 16.52
C SER A 521 -25.57 5.22 17.86
N VAL A 522 -26.41 6.13 18.36
CA VAL A 522 -27.19 5.91 19.59
C VAL A 522 -28.27 4.83 19.41
N GLN A 523 -28.86 4.70 18.22
CA GLN A 523 -29.79 3.62 17.91
C GLN A 523 -29.09 2.26 17.92
N LEU A 524 -27.91 2.16 17.32
CA LEU A 524 -27.11 0.93 17.30
C LEU A 524 -26.63 0.54 18.70
N LEU A 525 -26.20 1.51 19.52
CA LEU A 525 -25.87 1.26 20.92
C LEU A 525 -27.06 0.66 21.71
N LYS A 526 -28.30 1.06 21.40
CA LYS A 526 -29.48 0.43 21.99
C LYS A 526 -29.62 -1.03 21.57
N GLU A 527 -29.29 -1.38 20.33
CA GLU A 527 -29.31 -2.77 19.87
C GLU A 527 -28.21 -3.61 20.55
N ILE A 528 -26.99 -3.07 20.74
CA ILE A 528 -25.94 -3.73 21.52
C ILE A 528 -26.41 -4.00 22.96
N ILE A 529 -27.01 -3.01 23.63
CA ILE A 529 -27.54 -3.23 24.99
C ILE A 529 -28.65 -4.28 24.99
N LYS A 530 -29.46 -4.40 23.93
CA LYS A 530 -30.48 -5.46 23.84
C LYS A 530 -29.86 -6.85 23.68
N SER A 531 -28.82 -7.01 22.87
CA SER A 531 -28.14 -8.29 22.64
C SER A 531 -27.19 -8.69 23.78
N SER A 532 -26.79 -7.75 24.63
CA SER A 532 -25.91 -7.96 25.79
C SER A 532 -26.43 -8.99 26.81
N SER A 533 -25.53 -9.49 27.65
CA SER A 533 -25.81 -10.41 28.76
C SER A 533 -26.33 -9.73 30.04
N ILE A 534 -26.45 -8.39 30.01
CA ILE A 534 -26.85 -7.54 31.13
C ILE A 534 -28.22 -7.94 31.68
N ASN A 535 -28.35 -7.86 33.01
CA ASN A 535 -29.60 -8.11 33.73
C ASN A 535 -30.77 -7.31 33.11
N PRO A 536 -31.94 -7.93 32.88
CA PRO A 536 -33.10 -7.27 32.25
C PRO A 536 -33.55 -5.96 32.90
N ILE A 537 -33.39 -5.81 34.21
CA ILE A 537 -33.75 -4.58 34.94
C ILE A 537 -32.85 -3.42 34.51
N LEU A 538 -31.54 -3.65 34.50
CA LEU A 538 -30.55 -2.65 34.09
C LEU A 538 -30.64 -2.36 32.60
N LYS A 539 -30.82 -3.40 31.78
CA LYS A 539 -31.05 -3.28 30.34
C LYS A 539 -32.21 -2.32 30.03
N ASN A 540 -33.36 -2.50 30.68
CA ASN A 540 -34.50 -1.60 30.51
C ASN A 540 -34.21 -0.17 30.99
N HIS A 541 -33.47 0.00 32.08
CA HIS A 541 -33.07 1.31 32.58
C HIS A 541 -32.17 2.05 31.57
N PHE A 542 -31.11 1.41 31.09
CA PHE A 542 -30.18 1.98 30.10
C PHE A 542 -30.87 2.29 28.77
N LEU A 543 -31.74 1.40 28.28
CA LEU A 543 -32.52 1.64 27.06
C LEU A 543 -33.45 2.86 27.18
N ASN A 544 -33.96 3.17 28.37
CA ASN A 544 -34.77 4.36 28.57
C ASN A 544 -33.91 5.64 28.57
N GLU A 545 -32.72 5.61 29.17
CA GLU A 545 -31.78 6.74 29.10
C GLU A 545 -31.35 7.02 27.66
N LEU A 546 -31.02 5.98 26.89
CA LEU A 546 -30.66 6.12 25.47
C LEU A 546 -31.81 6.67 24.61
N LYS A 547 -33.08 6.31 24.91
CA LYS A 547 -34.25 6.94 24.25
C LYS A 547 -34.33 8.44 24.54
N VAL A 548 -33.96 8.86 25.75
CA VAL A 548 -33.93 10.29 26.11
C VAL A 548 -32.79 10.99 25.36
N ALA A 549 -31.60 10.39 25.29
CA ALA A 549 -30.47 10.90 24.53
C ALA A 549 -30.83 11.07 23.04
N GLU A 550 -31.37 10.03 22.41
CA GLU A 550 -31.83 10.05 21.01
C GLU A 550 -32.83 11.20 20.75
N LYS A 551 -33.76 11.45 21.69
CA LYS A 551 -34.72 12.55 21.59
C LYS A 551 -34.06 13.93 21.71
N GLN A 552 -32.96 14.06 22.46
CA GLN A 552 -32.21 15.31 22.52
C GLN A 552 -31.44 15.56 21.22
N ILE A 553 -30.82 14.52 20.64
CA ILE A 553 -30.13 14.60 19.33
C ILE A 553 -31.10 15.05 18.25
N LYS A 554 -32.28 14.42 18.15
CA LYS A 554 -33.35 14.82 17.21
C LYS A 554 -33.87 16.25 17.39
N LYS A 555 -33.54 16.92 18.51
CA LYS A 555 -33.86 18.32 18.79
C LYS A 555 -32.67 19.27 18.58
N GLY A 556 -31.55 18.78 18.04
CA GLY A 556 -30.29 19.52 17.92
C GLY A 556 -29.62 19.82 19.27
N LYS A 557 -29.94 19.07 20.33
CA LYS A 557 -29.42 19.29 21.68
C LYS A 557 -28.32 18.28 22.03
N ASN A 558 -27.28 18.19 21.21
CA ASN A 558 -26.24 17.17 21.32
C ASN A 558 -25.50 17.23 22.67
N LYS A 559 -25.18 18.43 23.19
CA LYS A 559 -24.60 18.60 24.54
C LYS A 559 -25.45 18.01 25.67
N ASN A 560 -26.77 18.00 25.53
CA ASN A 560 -27.65 17.36 26.52
C ASN A 560 -27.66 15.84 26.38
N ALA A 561 -27.60 15.33 25.13
CA ALA A 561 -27.45 13.90 24.87
C ALA A 561 -26.13 13.37 25.43
N ALA A 562 -25.02 14.09 25.19
CA ALA A 562 -23.70 13.75 25.71
C ALA A 562 -23.67 13.63 27.24
N LYS A 563 -24.32 14.55 27.97
CA LYS A 563 -24.46 14.45 29.44
C LYS A 563 -25.23 13.22 29.89
N ILE A 564 -26.23 12.77 29.12
CA ILE A 564 -26.98 11.55 29.44
C ILE A 564 -26.07 10.34 29.24
N LEU A 565 -25.28 10.32 28.17
CA LEU A 565 -24.31 9.26 27.92
C LEU A 565 -23.22 9.21 29.00
N GLU A 566 -22.75 10.36 29.49
CA GLU A 566 -21.78 10.42 30.61
C GLU A 566 -22.35 9.83 31.90
N ILE A 567 -23.64 10.05 32.16
CA ILE A 567 -24.33 9.45 33.31
C ILE A 567 -24.43 7.94 33.13
N LEU A 568 -24.78 7.48 31.94
CA LEU A 568 -24.89 6.06 31.61
C LEU A 568 -23.54 5.34 31.78
N GLU A 569 -22.46 5.94 31.30
CA GLU A 569 -21.07 5.49 31.45
C GLU A 569 -20.72 5.23 32.93
N LYS A 570 -20.93 6.24 33.80
CA LYS A 570 -20.70 6.14 35.25
C LYS A 570 -21.58 5.08 35.92
N GLN A 571 -22.82 4.91 35.46
CA GLN A 571 -23.67 3.85 35.99
C GLN A 571 -23.12 2.47 35.65
N ILE A 572 -22.72 2.24 34.40
CA ILE A 572 -22.12 0.96 33.96
C ILE A 572 -20.85 0.67 34.77
N GLU A 573 -20.00 1.68 34.99
CA GLU A 573 -18.81 1.56 35.84
C GLU A 573 -19.18 1.08 37.25
N ILE A 574 -20.15 1.73 37.90
CA ILE A 574 -20.65 1.35 39.23
C ILE A 574 -21.17 -0.09 39.23
N PHE A 575 -21.97 -0.49 38.23
CA PHE A 575 -22.54 -1.84 38.13
C PHE A 575 -21.50 -2.92 37.77
N SER A 576 -20.29 -2.55 37.35
CA SER A 576 -19.17 -3.48 37.12
C SER A 576 -18.33 -3.75 38.38
N ASP A 577 -18.46 -2.93 39.44
CA ASP A 577 -17.68 -3.09 40.67
C ASP A 577 -17.94 -4.48 41.31
N LYS A 578 -16.86 -5.14 41.73
CA LYS A 578 -16.89 -6.43 42.42
C LYS A 578 -17.76 -6.40 43.69
N LYS A 579 -17.93 -5.24 44.33
CA LYS A 579 -18.76 -5.02 45.53
C LYS A 579 -20.27 -4.99 45.22
N MET A 580 -20.68 -4.88 43.96
CA MET A 580 -22.09 -4.88 43.59
C MET A 580 -22.75 -6.24 43.78
N PHE A 581 -24.07 -6.20 44.05
CA PHE A 581 -24.87 -7.40 44.16
C PHE A 581 -24.75 -8.24 42.90
N LYS A 582 -24.32 -9.51 43.05
CA LYS A 582 -24.05 -10.44 41.93
C LYS A 582 -25.17 -10.51 40.89
N LYS A 583 -26.43 -10.32 41.28
CA LYS A 583 -27.61 -10.33 40.39
C LYS A 583 -27.70 -9.11 39.47
N LEU A 584 -27.13 -7.97 39.86
CA LEU A 584 -27.11 -6.70 39.14
C LEU A 584 -25.69 -6.34 38.64
N ARG A 585 -24.72 -7.23 38.83
CA ARG A 585 -23.34 -6.97 38.44
C ARG A 585 -23.17 -7.27 36.94
N ILE A 586 -22.61 -6.32 36.20
CA ILE A 586 -22.25 -6.47 34.79
C ILE A 586 -20.89 -7.18 34.72
N ASN A 587 -20.66 -8.00 33.67
CA ASN A 587 -19.34 -8.56 33.44
C ASN A 587 -18.34 -7.42 33.21
N LYS A 588 -17.13 -7.52 33.76
CA LYS A 588 -16.14 -6.45 33.67
C LYS A 588 -15.77 -6.13 32.22
N ASP A 589 -15.52 -7.14 31.40
CA ASP A 589 -15.07 -6.96 30.02
C ASP A 589 -16.20 -6.38 29.15
N GLU A 590 -17.45 -6.80 29.42
CA GLU A 590 -18.65 -6.26 28.78
C GLU A 590 -18.90 -4.80 29.18
N ALA A 591 -18.68 -4.45 30.45
CA ALA A 591 -18.79 -3.09 30.94
C ALA A 591 -17.71 -2.18 30.33
N GLU A 592 -16.45 -2.62 30.30
CA GLU A 592 -15.34 -1.88 29.68
C GLU A 592 -15.60 -1.64 28.18
N SER A 593 -16.08 -2.66 27.45
CA SER A 593 -16.46 -2.53 26.03
C SER A 593 -17.56 -1.49 25.83
N LEU A 594 -18.63 -1.55 26.62
CA LEU A 594 -19.75 -0.59 26.53
C LEU A 594 -19.33 0.83 26.90
N ILE A 595 -18.49 0.99 27.93
CA ILE A 595 -17.95 2.29 28.34
C ILE A 595 -17.17 2.90 27.18
N LYS A 596 -16.25 2.14 26.56
CA LYS A 596 -15.45 2.60 25.42
C LYS A 596 -16.34 3.10 24.27
N ILE A 597 -17.36 2.33 23.89
CA ILE A 597 -18.33 2.71 22.85
C ILE A 597 -19.10 3.97 23.22
N ILE A 598 -19.65 4.01 24.44
CA ILE A 598 -20.46 5.14 24.93
C ILE A 598 -19.63 6.41 24.98
N GLU A 599 -18.39 6.30 25.44
CA GLU A 599 -17.43 7.39 25.45
C GLU A 599 -17.22 7.92 24.04
N THR A 600 -16.82 7.10 23.07
CA THR A 600 -16.60 7.55 21.68
C THR A 600 -17.82 8.27 21.10
N ILE A 601 -19.01 7.67 21.20
CA ILE A 601 -20.26 8.31 20.72
C ILE A 601 -20.52 9.64 21.46
N ARG A 602 -20.28 9.68 22.77
CA ARG A 602 -20.48 10.88 23.60
C ARG A 602 -19.56 12.01 23.16
N LEU A 603 -18.30 11.73 22.85
CA LEU A 603 -17.32 12.73 22.42
C LEU A 603 -17.66 13.26 21.02
N ASN A 604 -18.10 12.40 20.09
CA ASN A 604 -18.50 12.82 18.74
C ASN A 604 -19.73 13.74 18.73
N LEU A 605 -20.62 13.62 19.70
CA LEU A 605 -21.78 14.51 19.87
C LEU A 605 -21.41 15.97 20.25
N ILE A 606 -20.19 16.21 20.72
CA ILE A 606 -19.76 17.52 21.21
C ILE A 606 -18.65 18.17 20.38
N LYS A 607 -18.23 17.52 19.28
CA LYS A 607 -17.57 18.15 18.12
C LYS A 607 -18.58 19.14 17.50
#